data_AF-A0A7J8TR14-F1
#
_entry.id   AF-A0A7J8TR14-F1
#
_cell.length_a   1.000
_cell.length_b   1.000
_cell.length_c   1.000
_cell.angle_alpha   90.00
_cell.angle_beta   90.00
_cell.angle_gamma   90.00
#
_symmetry.space_group_name_H-M   'P 1'
#
loop_
_entity.id
_entity.type
_entity.pdbx_description
1 polymer ?
#
loop_
_entity_poly.entity_id
_entity_poly.type
_entity_poly.pdbx_seq_one_letter_code
_entity_poly.pdbx_strand_id
1 'polypeptide(L)'
;MAPTSASGDQPSDKDNWDNGRLASKQQLLTEIVLRNKLTTLVFDGDTRCRVLEQVLLRSYGVQTQGVDNSRDAIALIAFGAKFNLIIIKKILPIMNGLEQVSRQIH
;
A
#
# COMPACT_ATOMS: atom_id res chain seq x y z
N MET A 1 56.72 -7.54 -42.96
CA MET A 1 55.45 -6.90 -42.55
C MET A 1 55.74 -6.05 -41.33
N ALA A 2 55.17 -4.84 -41.30
CA ALA A 2 55.43 -3.75 -40.37
C ALA A 2 55.06 -4.08 -38.90
N PRO A 3 55.63 -3.36 -37.90
CA PRO A 3 55.17 -3.45 -36.52
C PRO A 3 53.85 -2.70 -36.36
N THR A 4 52.88 -3.36 -35.73
CA THR A 4 51.55 -2.81 -35.44
C THR A 4 51.60 -1.86 -34.25
N SER A 5 50.90 -0.75 -34.45
CA SER A 5 50.66 0.43 -33.64
C SER A 5 50.41 0.21 -32.14
N ALA A 6 50.99 1.11 -31.35
CA ALA A 6 50.53 1.46 -30.01
C ALA A 6 49.12 2.08 -30.06
N SER A 7 48.26 1.65 -29.15
CA SER A 7 46.99 2.28 -28.77
C SER A 7 46.71 1.72 -27.37
N GLY A 8 46.71 2.49 -26.29
CA GLY A 8 46.01 3.75 -26.12
C GLY A 8 44.94 3.49 -25.07
N ASP A 9 45.18 4.02 -23.87
CA ASP A 9 44.19 4.42 -22.88
C ASP A 9 43.49 3.33 -22.04
N GLN A 10 44.02 3.16 -20.83
CA GLN A 10 43.29 2.71 -19.66
C GLN A 10 42.94 3.95 -18.83
N PRO A 11 41.66 4.17 -18.51
CA PRO A 11 41.30 4.27 -17.10
C PRO A 11 40.10 3.38 -16.82
N SER A 12 40.29 2.48 -15.86
CA SER A 12 39.23 1.71 -15.25
C SER A 12 38.39 2.62 -14.36
N ASP A 13 37.27 3.08 -14.90
CA ASP A 13 36.18 3.68 -14.12
C ASP A 13 35.67 2.61 -13.14
N LYS A 14 36.17 2.70 -11.90
CA LYS A 14 35.62 2.00 -10.76
C LYS A 14 34.36 2.73 -10.35
N ASP A 15 33.24 2.21 -10.82
CA ASP A 15 31.92 2.57 -10.32
C ASP A 15 31.83 2.14 -8.85
N ASN A 16 32.22 3.05 -7.97
CA ASN A 16 32.11 2.91 -6.53
C ASN A 16 30.61 2.95 -6.16
N TRP A 17 29.95 1.80 -6.23
CA TRP A 17 28.57 1.66 -5.80
C TRP A 17 28.48 1.93 -4.30
N ASP A 18 27.98 3.12 -4.01
CA ASP A 18 27.80 3.71 -2.69
C ASP A 18 26.88 2.83 -1.82
N ASN A 19 27.49 1.87 -1.12
CA ASN A 19 26.82 0.99 -0.15
C ASN A 19 26.25 1.77 1.06
N GLY A 20 26.46 3.09 1.15
CA GLY A 20 25.96 3.96 2.21
C GLY A 20 24.46 4.28 2.14
N ARG A 21 23.79 4.03 1.00
CA ARG A 21 22.36 4.38 0.83
C ARG A 21 21.38 3.27 1.22
N LEU A 22 21.86 2.07 1.55
CA LEU A 22 20.98 0.96 1.96
C LEU A 22 20.72 0.91 3.48
N ALA A 23 21.53 1.61 4.28
CA ALA A 23 21.43 1.59 5.74
C ALA A 23 20.35 2.53 6.34
N SER A 24 19.76 3.42 5.53
CA SER A 24 18.86 4.48 6.03
C SER A 24 17.46 4.48 5.40
N LYS A 25 16.99 3.30 4.97
CA LYS A 25 15.56 3.05 4.73
C LYS A 25 14.94 2.23 5.87
N GLN A 26 15.37 2.48 7.11
CA GLN A 26 14.46 2.38 8.24
C GLN A 26 13.49 3.55 8.10
N GLN A 27 12.59 3.43 7.13
CA GLN A 27 11.46 4.33 6.95
C GLN A 27 10.79 4.38 8.30
N LEU A 28 10.81 5.57 8.91
CA LEU A 28 10.12 5.91 10.14
C LEU A 28 8.73 5.28 10.13
N LEU A 29 8.61 4.06 10.66
CA LEU A 29 7.37 3.56 11.19
C LEU A 29 7.21 4.33 12.48
N THR A 30 6.78 5.59 12.35
CA THR A 30 6.27 6.37 13.46
C THR A 30 5.37 5.43 14.24
N GLU A 31 5.65 5.25 15.52
CA GLU A 31 4.86 4.39 16.38
C GLU A 31 3.46 5.02 16.51
N ILE A 32 2.57 4.69 15.57
CA ILE A 32 1.19 5.15 15.59
C ILE A 32 0.48 4.35 16.67
N VAL A 33 0.48 4.88 17.88
CA VAL A 33 -0.27 4.29 19.00
C VAL A 33 -1.71 4.80 18.94
N LEU A 34 -2.62 3.99 18.39
CA LEU A 34 -4.05 4.29 18.39
C LEU A 34 -4.63 3.88 19.74
N ARG A 35 -4.82 4.86 20.63
CA ARG A 35 -5.30 4.62 22.02
C ARG A 35 -6.80 4.34 22.14
N ASN A 36 -7.55 4.53 21.05
CA ASN A 36 -8.98 4.27 21.00
C ASN A 36 -9.27 2.98 20.23
N LYS A 37 -10.36 2.28 20.57
CA LYS A 37 -10.86 1.11 19.83
C LYS A 37 -11.39 1.55 18.45
N LEU A 38 -10.49 1.89 17.54
CA LEU A 38 -10.85 2.25 16.17
C LEU A 38 -11.36 1.02 15.42
N THR A 39 -12.42 1.22 14.66
CA THR A 39 -13.01 0.24 13.75
C THR A 39 -12.79 0.69 12.31
N THR A 40 -12.37 -0.22 11.45
CA THR A 40 -12.06 0.07 10.05
C THR A 40 -12.70 -0.93 9.11
N LEU A 41 -13.35 -0.43 8.06
CA LEU A 41 -13.76 -1.24 6.90
C LEU A 41 -12.63 -1.23 5.86
N VAL A 42 -12.17 -2.41 5.45
CA VAL A 42 -11.10 -2.61 4.46
C VAL A 42 -11.71 -3.23 3.21
N PHE A 43 -11.72 -2.48 2.11
CA PHE A 43 -12.23 -2.91 0.82
C PHE A 43 -11.10 -3.04 -0.20
N ASP A 44 -10.66 -4.29 -0.38
CA ASP A 44 -9.69 -4.70 -1.39
C ASP A 44 -10.13 -6.05 -2.00
N GLY A 45 -10.21 -6.08 -3.33
CA GLY A 45 -10.56 -7.28 -4.10
C GLY A 45 -9.44 -8.34 -4.14
N ASP A 46 -8.18 -7.99 -3.87
CA ASP A 46 -7.11 -8.97 -3.68
C ASP A 46 -7.11 -9.49 -2.24
N THR A 47 -7.37 -10.78 -2.07
CA THR A 47 -7.47 -11.41 -0.76
C THR A 47 -6.16 -11.30 0.05
N ARG A 48 -4.99 -11.41 -0.59
CA ARG A 48 -3.70 -11.35 0.10
C ARG A 48 -3.42 -9.93 0.57
N CYS A 49 -3.67 -8.94 -0.28
CA CYS A 49 -3.56 -7.53 0.10
C CYS A 49 -4.51 -7.20 1.25
N ARG A 50 -5.80 -7.59 1.14
CA ARG A 50 -6.78 -7.40 2.21
C ARG A 50 -6.32 -8.00 3.54
N VAL A 51 -5.83 -9.24 3.54
CA VAL A 51 -5.32 -9.89 4.75
C VAL A 51 -4.13 -9.13 5.32
N LEU A 52 -3.17 -8.71 4.49
CA LEU A 52 -1.99 -7.97 4.94
C LEU A 52 -2.37 -6.61 5.54
N GLU A 53 -3.27 -5.86 4.89
CA GLU A 53 -3.81 -4.60 5.40
C GLU A 53 -4.49 -4.79 6.76
N GLN A 54 -5.33 -5.83 6.88
CA GLN A 54 -6.00 -6.15 8.15
C GLN A 54 -5.01 -6.53 9.25
N VAL A 55 -3.98 -7.32 8.96
CA VAL A 55 -2.94 -7.71 9.92
C VAL A 55 -2.17 -6.48 10.40
N LEU A 56 -1.76 -5.60 9.48
CA LEU A 56 -1.06 -4.38 9.80
C LEU A 56 -1.89 -3.48 10.73
N LEU A 57 -3.14 -3.22 10.37
CA LEU A 57 -4.06 -2.41 11.18
C LEU A 57 -4.31 -3.02 12.57
N ARG A 58 -4.49 -4.33 12.66
CA ARG A 58 -4.67 -5.04 13.93
C ARG A 58 -3.43 -4.93 14.82
N SER A 59 -2.22 -4.90 14.23
CA SER A 59 -0.98 -4.69 14.99
C SER A 59 -0.93 -3.31 15.68
N TYR A 60 -1.65 -2.33 15.14
CA TYR A 60 -1.85 -1.00 15.73
C TYR A 60 -3.11 -0.89 16.62
N GLY A 61 -3.76 -2.01 16.96
CA GLY A 61 -4.94 -2.03 17.85
C GLY A 61 -6.28 -1.71 17.17
N VAL A 62 -6.32 -1.66 15.84
CA VAL A 62 -7.54 -1.39 15.07
C VAL A 62 -8.34 -2.66 14.84
N GLN A 63 -9.65 -2.60 15.09
CA GLN A 63 -10.59 -3.66 14.71
C GLN A 63 -10.93 -3.53 13.24
N THR A 64 -10.82 -4.62 12.48
CA THR A 64 -10.99 -4.57 11.03
C THR A 64 -12.05 -5.53 10.52
N GLN A 65 -12.92 -5.01 9.64
CA GLN A 65 -13.84 -5.80 8.81
C GLN A 65 -13.36 -5.73 7.36
N GLY A 66 -13.09 -6.88 6.74
CA GLY A 66 -12.64 -6.97 5.36
C GLY A 66 -13.78 -7.37 4.43
N VAL A 67 -13.83 -6.79 3.23
CA VAL A 67 -14.77 -7.13 2.16
C VAL A 67 -14.04 -7.14 0.81
N ASP A 68 -14.37 -8.07 -0.10
CA ASP A 68 -13.84 -8.13 -1.48
C ASP A 68 -14.75 -7.48 -2.52
N ASN A 69 -16.02 -7.25 -2.19
CA ASN A 69 -16.99 -6.78 -3.15
C ASN A 69 -17.76 -5.56 -2.63
N SER A 70 -18.20 -4.73 -3.57
CA SER A 70 -18.87 -3.46 -3.27
C SER A 70 -20.27 -3.66 -2.69
N ARG A 71 -20.95 -4.76 -3.01
CA ARG A 71 -22.29 -5.05 -2.52
C ARG A 71 -22.28 -5.27 -1.01
N ASP A 72 -21.33 -6.05 -0.51
CA ASP A 72 -21.18 -6.31 0.93
C ASP A 72 -20.75 -5.05 1.68
N ALA A 73 -19.85 -4.25 1.09
CA ALA A 73 -19.46 -2.96 1.65
C ALA A 73 -20.66 -2.01 1.82
N ILE A 74 -21.48 -1.88 0.76
CA ILE A 74 -22.69 -1.05 0.77
C ILE A 74 -23.72 -1.62 1.75
N ALA A 75 -23.93 -2.93 1.75
CA ALA A 75 -24.87 -3.59 2.66
C ALA A 75 -24.51 -3.30 4.12
N LEU A 76 -23.23 -3.43 4.51
CA LEU A 76 -22.77 -3.13 5.87
C LEU A 76 -23.12 -1.70 6.29
N ILE A 77 -22.85 -0.72 5.42
CA ILE A 77 -23.14 0.69 5.71
C ILE A 77 -24.66 0.94 5.75
N ALA A 78 -25.41 0.38 4.80
CA ALA A 78 -26.87 0.52 4.72
C ALA A 78 -27.59 -0.12 5.93
N PHE A 79 -27.06 -1.24 6.46
CA PHE A 79 -27.54 -1.86 7.70
C PHE A 79 -27.07 -1.14 8.98
N GLY A 80 -26.38 -0.02 8.85
CA GLY A 80 -26.01 0.85 9.97
C GLY A 80 -24.71 0.48 10.67
N ALA A 81 -23.86 -0.37 10.08
CA ALA A 81 -22.52 -0.60 10.59
C ALA A 81 -21.72 0.72 10.55
N LYS A 82 -21.15 1.09 11.69
CA LYS A 82 -20.35 2.32 11.83
C LYS A 82 -18.87 1.97 11.89
N PHE A 83 -18.08 2.65 11.08
CA PHE A 83 -16.64 2.55 11.07
C PHE A 83 -16.02 3.93 11.33
N ASN A 84 -14.88 3.97 12.01
CA ASN A 84 -14.11 5.20 12.21
C ASN A 84 -13.27 5.55 10.98
N LEU A 85 -12.90 4.54 10.19
CA LEU A 85 -12.13 4.67 8.97
C LEU A 85 -12.64 3.69 7.90
N ILE A 86 -12.60 4.10 6.64
CA ILE A 86 -12.87 3.23 5.49
C ILE A 86 -11.65 3.30 4.58
N ILE A 87 -11.00 2.16 4.34
CA ILE A 87 -9.85 2.01 3.45
C ILE A 87 -10.34 1.33 2.18
N ILE A 88 -10.20 2.03 1.05
CA ILE A 88 -10.60 1.53 -0.27
C ILE A 88 -9.36 1.53 -1.16
N LYS A 89 -9.05 0.40 -1.78
CA LYS A 89 -7.99 0.34 -2.79
C LYS A 89 -8.32 1.27 -3.96
N LYS A 90 -7.46 2.27 -4.19
CA LYS A 90 -7.65 3.32 -5.21
C LYS A 90 -7.78 2.77 -6.64
N ILE A 91 -7.15 1.62 -6.93
CA ILE A 91 -7.21 0.96 -8.24
C ILE A 91 -7.95 -0.36 -8.05
N LEU A 92 -9.26 -0.28 -7.86
CA LEU A 92 -10.15 -1.39 -8.12
C LEU A 92 -10.42 -1.40 -9.63
N PRO A 93 -10.36 -2.55 -10.32
CA PRO A 93 -10.85 -2.63 -11.70
C PRO A 93 -12.27 -2.10 -11.70
N ILE A 94 -12.47 -1.05 -12.50
CA ILE A 94 -13.68 -0.24 -12.69
C ILE A 94 -14.89 -0.89 -12.00
N MET A 95 -15.15 -0.44 -10.78
CA MET A 95 -16.46 -0.64 -10.20
C MET A 95 -17.45 0.04 -11.13
N ASN A 96 -18.28 -0.72 -11.83
CA ASN A 96 -19.53 -0.24 -12.43
C ASN A 96 -20.54 0.31 -11.38
N GLY A 97 -20.06 0.76 -10.21
CA GLY A 97 -20.82 1.29 -9.10
C GLY A 97 -20.06 2.31 -8.24
N LEU A 98 -18.84 2.76 -8.60
CA LEU A 98 -18.18 3.85 -7.86
C LEU A 98 -18.88 5.20 -8.04
N GLU A 99 -19.74 5.34 -9.06
CA GLU A 99 -20.69 6.44 -9.19
C GLU A 99 -21.71 6.50 -8.03
N GLN A 100 -21.97 5.40 -7.30
CA GLN A 100 -22.99 5.38 -6.26
C GLN A 100 -22.49 5.79 -4.87
N VAL A 101 -21.24 5.49 -4.51
CA VAL A 101 -20.74 5.79 -3.15
C VAL A 101 -20.54 7.30 -2.95
N SER A 102 -20.08 8.03 -3.98
CA SER A 102 -19.94 9.49 -3.90
C SER A 102 -21.26 10.25 -4.07
N ARG A 103 -22.29 9.66 -4.70
CA ARG A 103 -23.60 10.32 -4.90
C ARG A 103 -24.59 10.17 -3.75
N GLN A 104 -24.38 9.25 -2.80
CA GLN A 104 -25.31 8.99 -1.69
C GLN A 104 -24.95 9.70 -0.37
N ILE A 105 -23.90 10.53 -0.35
CA ILE A 105 -23.50 11.30 0.84
C ILE A 105 -23.79 12.80 0.64
N HIS A 106 -25.01 13.14 0.22
CA HIS A 106 -25.52 14.52 0.28
C HIS A 106 -26.93 14.55 0.86
#